data_AF-A0A917TG25-F1
#
_entry.id   AF-A0A917TG25-F1
#
_cell.length_a   1.000
_cell.length_b   1.000
_cell.length_c   1.000
_cell.angle_alpha   90.00
_cell.angle_beta   90.00
_cell.angle_gamma   90.00
#
_symmetry.space_group_name_H-M   'P 1'
#
loop_
_entity.id
_entity.type
_entity.pdbx_description
1 polymer ?
#
loop_
_entity_poly.entity_id
_entity_poly.type
_entity_poly.pdbx_seq_one_letter_code
_entity_poly.pdbx_strand_id
1 'polypeptide(L)' 'MITRLNAAEPTDAAGHLATLTSRADGAAYLSGWSVRELRALAASLGLRNVGGLRKAELVERIVDRTIGYRLASTALRQR' A
#
# COMPACT_ATOMS: atom_id res chain seq x y z
N MET A 1 5.73 -29.75 9.69
CA MET A 1 5.30 -28.74 10.69
C MET A 1 5.42 -27.38 10.02
N ILE A 2 4.29 -26.86 9.52
CA ILE A 2 3.95 -25.47 9.18
C ILE A 2 5.09 -24.45 8.99
N THR A 3 5.34 -24.07 7.74
CA THR A 3 5.84 -22.71 7.41
C THR A 3 5.07 -22.17 6.20
N ARG A 4 3.78 -21.92 6.40
CA ARG A 4 2.97 -21.09 5.49
C ARG A 4 3.20 -19.63 5.88
N LEU A 5 4.41 -19.12 5.69
CA LEU A 5 4.77 -17.73 5.97
C LEU A 5 5.27 -17.13 4.66
N ASN A 6 4.41 -16.41 3.93
CA ASN A 6 4.82 -15.19 3.25
C ASN A 6 3.62 -14.41 2.69
N ALA A 7 2.58 -14.18 3.51
CA ALA A 7 1.82 -12.96 3.33
C ALA A 7 2.73 -11.87 3.91
N ALA A 8 3.34 -11.04 3.06
CA ALA A 8 4.29 -10.02 3.49
C ALA A 8 3.73 -9.26 4.69
N GLU A 9 4.52 -9.19 5.77
CA GLU A 9 4.15 -8.41 6.95
C GLU A 9 3.76 -6.99 6.48
N PRO A 10 2.67 -6.40 6.99
CA PRO A 10 2.16 -5.13 6.47
C PRO A 10 3.19 -4.00 6.55
N THR A 11 4.14 -4.07 7.50
CA THR A 11 5.25 -3.14 7.60
C THR A 11 6.29 -3.32 6.49
N ASP A 12 6.61 -4.55 6.11
CA ASP A 12 7.55 -4.85 5.02
C ASP A 12 6.97 -4.43 3.66
N ALA A 13 5.69 -4.73 3.44
CA ALA A 13 4.99 -4.32 2.23
C ALA A 13 4.88 -2.80 2.09
N ALA A 14 4.69 -2.06 3.19
CA ALA A 14 4.74 -0.60 3.17
C ALA A 14 6.14 -0.08 2.77
N GLY A 15 7.20 -0.71 3.28
CA GLY A 15 8.58 -0.41 2.89
C GLY A 15 8.82 -0.68 1.40
N HIS A 16 8.38 -1.84 0.89
CA HIS A 16 8.49 -2.18 -0.52
C HIS A 16 7.72 -1.19 -1.40
N LEU A 17 6.46 -0.88 -1.06
CA LEU A 17 5.66 0.13 -1.76
C LEU A 17 6.33 1.51 -1.76
N ALA A 18 7.07 1.86 -0.70
CA ALA A 18 7.82 3.11 -0.63
C ALA A 18 9.06 3.14 -1.55
N THR A 19 9.55 1.97 -1.99
CA THR A 19 10.63 1.88 -2.99
C THR A 19 10.12 2.01 -4.43
N LEU A 20 8.83 1.72 -4.67
CA LEU A 20 8.23 1.84 -5.99
C LEU A 20 8.05 3.32 -6.37
N THR A 21 8.36 3.65 -7.61
CA THR A 21 8.28 5.02 -8.15
C THR A 21 6.97 5.31 -8.88
N SER A 22 6.14 4.28 -9.09
CA SER A 22 4.96 4.33 -9.94
C SER A 22 3.75 3.73 -9.23
N ARG A 23 2.61 4.44 -9.28
CA ARG A 23 1.35 3.94 -8.72
C ARG A 23 0.90 2.63 -9.37
N ALA A 24 1.15 2.47 -10.67
CA ALA A 24 0.81 1.26 -11.43
C ALA A 24 1.53 0.01 -10.90
N ASP A 25 2.83 0.12 -10.59
CA ASP A 25 3.60 -0.98 -10.00
C ASP A 25 3.09 -1.35 -8.60
N GLY A 26 2.76 -0.33 -7.78
CA GLY A 26 2.15 -0.55 -6.47
C GLY A 26 0.78 -1.24 -6.56
N ALA A 27 -0.05 -0.83 -7.53
CA ALA A 27 -1.35 -1.46 -7.76
C ALA A 27 -1.22 -2.89 -8.28
N ALA A 28 -0.26 -3.17 -9.16
CA ALA A 28 0.04 -4.51 -9.65
C ALA A 28 0.49 -5.44 -8.50
N TYR A 29 1.38 -4.96 -7.64
CA TYR A 29 1.85 -5.68 -6.44
C TYR A 29 0.68 -6.02 -5.50
N LEU A 30 -0.24 -5.08 -5.26
CA LEU A 30 -1.39 -5.25 -4.39
C LEU A 30 -2.58 -5.99 -5.04
N SER A 31 -2.59 -6.13 -6.36
CA SER A 31 -3.66 -6.83 -7.09
C SER A 31 -3.75 -8.31 -6.69
N GLY A 32 -2.61 -8.93 -6.35
CA GLY A 32 -2.55 -10.31 -5.85
C GLY A 32 -3.09 -10.50 -4.42
N TRP A 33 -3.32 -9.41 -3.67
CA TRP A 33 -3.65 -9.47 -2.25
C TRP A 33 -5.17 -9.62 -2.01
N SER A 34 -5.51 -10.21 -0.87
CA SER A 34 -6.89 -10.32 -0.39
C SER A 34 -7.34 -9.00 0.25
N VAL A 35 -8.64 -8.73 0.23
CA VAL A 35 -9.23 -7.54 0.90
C VAL A 35 -8.84 -7.47 2.38
N ARG A 36 -8.72 -8.62 3.06
CA ARG A 36 -8.28 -8.69 4.46
C ARG A 36 -6.83 -8.20 4.63
N GLU A 37 -5.93 -8.60 3.73
CA GLU A 37 -4.51 -8.22 3.77
C GLU A 37 -4.34 -6.73 3.44
N LEU A 38 -5.08 -6.24 2.44
CA LEU A 38 -5.13 -4.81 2.11
C LEU A 38 -5.64 -3.97 3.29
N ARG A 39 -6.65 -4.44 4.03
CA ARG A 39 -7.14 -3.75 5.22
C ARG A 39 -6.11 -3.74 6.35
N ALA A 40 -5.39 -4.84 6.56
CA ALA A 40 -4.32 -4.91 7.54
C ALA A 40 -3.17 -3.93 7.20
N LEU A 41 -2.77 -3.89 5.93
CA LEU A 41 -1.78 -2.94 5.42
C LEU A 41 -2.26 -1.49 5.58
N ALA A 42 -3.50 -1.20 5.20
CA ALA A 42 -4.09 0.12 5.36
C ALA A 42 -4.13 0.56 6.84
N ALA A 43 -4.50 -0.34 7.76
CA ALA A 43 -4.47 -0.07 9.19
C ALA A 43 -3.05 0.22 9.69
N SER A 44 -2.04 -0.54 9.23
CA SER A 44 -0.63 -0.30 9.55
C SER A 44 -0.11 1.05 9.03
N LEU A 45 -0.66 1.53 7.91
CA LEU A 45 -0.36 2.86 7.36
C LEU A 45 -1.13 3.99 8.06
N GLY A 46 -1.96 3.67 9.06
CA GLY A 46 -2.80 4.62 9.78
C GLY A 46 -4.03 5.09 8.99
N LEU A 47 -4.38 4.41 7.89
CA LEU A 47 -5.59 4.70 7.14
C LEU A 47 -6.82 4.23 7.93
N ARG A 48 -7.51 5.20 8.52
CA ARG A 48 -8.81 4.97 9.19
C ARG A 48 -9.94 5.01 8.16
N ASN A 49 -11.03 4.30 8.46
CA ASN A 49 -12.25 4.27 7.64
C ASN A 49 -12.15 3.47 6.32
N VAL A 50 -11.41 2.35 6.31
CA VAL A 50 -11.27 1.47 5.12
C VAL A 50 -12.22 0.26 5.12
N GLY A 51 -13.12 0.17 6.11
CA GLY A 51 -14.04 -0.96 6.31
C GLY A 51 -15.15 -1.06 5.26
N GLY A 52 -15.54 0.05 4.65
CA GLY A 52 -16.58 0.11 3.60
C GLY A 52 -16.03 0.13 2.16
N LEU A 53 -14.71 0.21 1.99
CA LEU A 53 -14.09 0.38 0.67
C LEU A 53 -14.00 -0.94 -0.09
N ARG A 54 -14.15 -0.85 -1.41
CA ARG A 54 -13.91 -1.98 -2.33
C ARG A 54 -12.41 -2.27 -2.42
N LYS A 55 -12.06 -3.46 -2.90
CA LYS A 55 -10.66 -3.89 -3.13
C LYS A 55 -9.87 -2.83 -3.93
N ALA A 56 -10.42 -2.39 -5.05
CA ALA A 56 -9.78 -1.40 -5.91
C ALA A 56 -9.54 -0.07 -5.19
N GLU A 57 -10.52 0.42 -4.42
CA GLU A 57 -10.35 1.65 -3.63
C GLU A 57 -9.33 1.52 -2.51
N LEU A 58 -9.27 0.35 -1.85
CA LEU A 58 -8.23 0.05 -0.87
C LEU A 58 -6.84 0.13 -1.50
N VAL A 59 -6.65 -0.45 -2.68
CA VAL A 59 -5.39 -0.39 -3.42
C VAL A 59 -5.04 1.05 -3.75
N GLU A 60 -5.95 1.81 -4.37
CA GLU A 60 -5.75 3.21 -4.72
C GLU A 60 -5.33 4.06 -3.51
N ARG A 61 -6.01 3.93 -2.35
CA ARG A 61 -5.67 4.70 -1.15
C ARG A 61 -4.31 4.34 -0.55
N ILE A 62 -3.94 3.06 -0.56
CA ILE A 62 -2.65 2.59 -0.06
C ILE A 62 -1.53 3.18 -0.92
N VAL A 63 -1.67 3.05 -2.25
CA VAL A 63 -0.71 3.55 -3.24
C VAL A 63 -0.62 5.09 -3.23
N ASP A 64 -1.74 5.79 -3.10
CA ASP A 64 -1.78 7.25 -2.98
C ASP A 64 -1.05 7.74 -1.72
N ARG A 65 -1.26 7.07 -0.58
CA ARG A 65 -0.61 7.42 0.69
C ARG A 65 0.91 7.20 0.66
N THR A 66 1.39 6.15 0.00
CA THR A 66 2.82 5.80 -0.05
C THR A 66 3.56 6.56 -1.16
N ILE A 67 3.05 6.52 -2.39
CA ILE A 67 3.73 7.06 -3.58
C ILE A 67 3.28 8.50 -3.86
N GLY A 68 1.99 8.80 -3.67
CA GLY A 68 1.43 10.15 -3.90
C GLY A 68 2.00 11.21 -2.95
N TYR A 69 2.18 10.87 -1.66
CA TYR A 69 2.81 11.78 -0.70
C TYR A 69 4.24 12.13 -1.08
N ARG A 70 5.01 11.16 -1.59
CA ARG A 70 6.39 11.41 -2.03
C ARG A 70 6.41 12.26 -3.28
N LEU A 71 5.60 11.98 -4.30
CA LEU A 71 5.58 12.75 -5.54
C LEU A 71 5.29 14.25 -5.28
N ALA A 72 4.32 14.53 -4.40
CA ALA A 72 4.02 15.90 -3.96
C ALA A 72 5.18 16.51 -3.14
N SER A 73 5.80 15.73 -2.24
CA SER A 73 6.93 16.19 -1.41
C SER A 73 8.21 16.40 -2.21
N THR A 74 8.49 15.59 -3.23
CA THR A 74 9.64 15.75 -4.13
C THR A 74 9.44 16.89 -5.12
N ALA A 75 8.21 17.11 -5.60
CA ALA A 75 7.88 18.26 -6.43
C ALA A 75 8.07 19.58 -5.68
N LEU A 76 7.74 19.62 -4.39
CA LEU A 76 7.95 20.78 -3.52
C LEU A 76 9.44 21.12 -3.29
N ARG A 77 10.36 20.18 -3.53
CA ARG A 77 11.81 20.38 -3.32
C ARG A 77 12.55 20.85 -4.58
N GLN A 78 11.89 20.91 -5.74
CA GLN A 78 12.50 21.37 -7.01
C GLN A 78 12.15 22.81 -7.38
N ARG A 79 12.01 23.72 -6.41
CA ARG A 79 11.83 25.15 -6.69
C ARG A 79 12.84 26.01 -5.95
#